data_AF-A0A7C4UXM5-F1
#
_entry.id   AF-A0A7C4UXM5-F1
#
_cell.length_a   1.000
_cell.length_b   1.000
_cell.length_c   1.000
_cell.angle_alpha   90.00
_cell.angle_beta   90.00
_cell.angle_gamma   90.00
#
_symmetry.space_group_name_H-M   'P 1'
#
loop_
_entity.id
_entity.type
_entity.pdbx_description
1 polymer ?
#
loop_
_entity_poly.entity_id
_entity_poly.type
_entity_poly.pdbx_seq_one_letter_code
_entity_poly.pdbx_strand_id
1 'polypeptide(L)'
;MSASTNDDLSALRGRIAERHHFAGWVLLLAFVSLGAVLESLHGFKVGFYLDVSHQVRREMWTLAHAHGTLLAICQILFALGLQRFGRWSAGSLRLTSFFLLDAAVLMPLGFFLGGIGHAEGDPSLGIVLVPIGAVVLLVAVVLIARSAWRGAVPPPPAS
;
A
#
# COMPACT_ATOMS: atom_id res chain seq x y z
N MET A 1 -5.03 -6.06 35.85
CA MET A 1 -4.57 -6.40 34.49
C MET A 1 -5.04 -5.43 33.38
N SER A 2 -5.73 -4.32 33.69
CA SER A 2 -6.26 -3.37 32.69
C SER A 2 -5.26 -2.30 32.25
N ALA A 3 -4.43 -1.78 33.16
CA ALA A 3 -3.44 -0.73 32.86
C ALA A 3 -2.35 -1.21 31.88
N SER A 4 -1.71 -2.35 32.16
CA SER A 4 -0.64 -2.90 31.32
C SER A 4 -1.07 -3.13 29.87
N THR A 5 -2.30 -3.62 29.64
CA THR A 5 -2.83 -3.89 28.30
C THR A 5 -3.03 -2.62 27.48
N ASN A 6 -3.45 -1.52 28.12
CA ASN A 6 -3.62 -0.23 27.45
C ASN A 6 -2.26 0.42 27.14
N ASP A 7 -1.30 0.31 28.06
CA ASP A 7 0.07 0.79 27.86
C ASP A 7 0.73 0.04 26.69
N ASP A 8 0.58 -1.28 26.63
CA ASP A 8 1.08 -2.13 25.55
C ASP A 8 0.49 -1.75 24.18
N LEU A 9 -0.81 -1.47 24.14
CA LEU A 9 -1.49 -1.05 22.92
C LEU A 9 -1.03 0.34 22.46
N SER A 10 -0.85 1.28 23.39
CA SER A 10 -0.38 2.63 23.07
C SER A 10 1.05 2.60 22.49
N ALA A 11 1.95 1.81 23.09
CA ALA A 11 3.31 1.62 22.61
C ALA A 11 3.34 0.92 21.24
N LEU A 12 2.48 -0.10 21.04
CA LEU A 12 2.32 -0.76 19.74
C LEU A 12 1.84 0.22 18.66
N ARG A 13 0.88 1.08 18.99
CA ARG A 13 0.34 2.11 18.10
C ARG A 13 1.42 3.10 17.67
N GLY A 14 2.26 3.56 18.60
CA GLY A 14 3.42 4.41 18.32
C GLY A 14 4.40 3.76 17.34
N ARG A 15 4.86 2.54 17.65
CA ARG A 15 5.79 1.80 16.78
C ARG A 15 5.24 1.55 15.37
N ILE A 16 3.95 1.22 15.25
CA ILE A 16 3.31 1.01 13.94
C ILE A 16 3.21 2.34 13.18
N ALA A 17 2.83 3.44 13.84
CA ALA A 17 2.78 4.74 13.20
C ALA A 17 4.15 5.17 12.66
N GLU A 18 5.22 5.04 13.45
CA GLU A 18 6.59 5.35 13.01
C GLU A 18 7.02 4.50 11.82
N ARG A 19 6.79 3.18 11.89
CA ARG A 19 7.11 2.25 10.80
C ARG A 19 6.40 2.62 9.50
N HIS A 20 5.10 2.91 9.55
CA HIS A 20 4.31 3.26 8.36
C HIS A 20 4.68 4.62 7.81
N HIS A 21 4.98 5.59 8.68
CA HIS A 21 5.44 6.91 8.25
C HIS A 21 6.77 6.80 7.50
N PHE A 22 7.75 6.10 8.07
CA PHE A 22 9.04 5.85 7.44
C PHE A 22 8.90 5.07 6.14
N ALA A 23 8.17 3.94 6.16
CA ALA A 23 7.94 3.12 4.98
C ALA A 23 7.23 3.92 3.87
N GLY A 24 6.25 4.75 4.23
CA GLY A 24 5.54 5.61 3.29
C GLY A 24 6.47 6.58 2.55
N TRP A 25 7.38 7.25 3.25
CA TRP A 25 8.36 8.14 2.60
C TRP A 25 9.37 7.39 1.74
N VAL A 26 9.85 6.22 2.19
CA VAL A 26 10.77 5.38 1.41
C VAL A 26 10.10 4.90 0.12
N LEU A 27 8.85 4.40 0.21
CA LEU A 27 8.07 3.99 -0.94
C LEU A 27 7.78 5.17 -1.87
N LEU A 28 7.42 6.34 -1.32
CA LEU A 28 7.14 7.53 -2.11
C LEU A 28 8.37 7.97 -2.89
N LEU A 29 9.55 8.00 -2.25
CA LEU A 29 10.82 8.29 -2.92
C LEU A 29 11.08 7.31 -4.07
N ALA A 30 10.88 6.00 -3.83
CA ALA A 30 11.08 4.97 -4.84
C ALA A 30 10.13 5.15 -6.04
N PHE A 31 8.83 5.37 -5.81
CA PHE A 31 7.86 5.47 -6.89
C PHE A 31 7.87 6.82 -7.61
N VAL A 32 8.18 7.92 -6.93
CA VAL A 32 8.44 9.21 -7.59
C VAL A 32 9.67 9.09 -8.50
N SER A 33 10.74 8.44 -8.02
CA SER A 33 11.93 8.20 -8.84
C SER A 33 11.61 7.31 -10.05
N LEU A 34 10.81 6.26 -9.87
CA LEU A 34 10.31 5.45 -10.99
C LEU A 34 9.52 6.33 -11.98
N GLY A 35 8.63 7.18 -11.52
CA GLY A 35 7.87 8.11 -12.37
C GLY A 35 8.78 9.01 -13.20
N ALA A 36 9.80 9.60 -12.58
CA ALA A 36 10.79 10.42 -13.28
C ALA A 36 11.57 9.63 -14.34
N VAL A 37 11.90 8.36 -14.07
CA VAL A 37 12.51 7.46 -15.07
C VAL A 37 11.54 7.20 -16.22
N LEU A 38 10.28 6.86 -15.96
CA LEU A 38 9.28 6.59 -17.00
C LEU A 38 9.01 7.83 -17.86
N GLU A 39 8.95 9.01 -17.25
CA GLU A 39 8.81 10.29 -17.94
C GLU A 39 10.04 10.58 -18.81
N SER A 40 11.25 10.31 -18.31
CA SER A 40 12.49 10.44 -19.09
C SER A 40 12.50 9.50 -20.29
N LEU A 41 12.11 8.23 -20.12
CA LEU A 41 11.99 7.26 -21.21
C LEU A 41 11.00 7.75 -22.29
N HIS A 42 9.89 8.37 -21.87
CA HIS A 42 8.95 9.04 -22.77
C HIS A 42 9.58 10.24 -23.48
N GLY A 43 10.19 11.16 -22.74
CA GLY A 43 10.75 12.41 -23.27
C GLY A 43 11.89 12.20 -24.27
N PHE A 44 12.77 11.22 -23.99
CA PHE A 44 13.87 10.83 -24.89
C PHE A 44 13.45 9.85 -25.99
N LYS A 45 12.16 9.48 -26.05
CA LYS A 45 11.61 8.54 -27.03
C LYS A 45 12.37 7.22 -27.13
N VAL A 46 12.72 6.64 -25.98
CA VAL A 46 13.49 5.40 -25.93
C VAL A 46 12.63 4.25 -26.46
N GLY A 47 13.06 3.61 -27.55
CA GLY A 47 12.30 2.54 -28.23
C GLY A 47 11.93 1.35 -27.34
N PHE A 48 12.81 0.97 -26.42
CA PHE A 48 12.55 -0.05 -25.38
C PHE A 48 11.27 0.20 -24.56
N TYR A 49 10.85 1.46 -24.45
CA TYR A 49 9.62 1.85 -23.78
C TYR A 49 8.52 2.23 -24.79
N LEU A 50 8.83 3.06 -25.80
CA LEU A 50 7.81 3.65 -26.69
C LEU A 50 7.40 2.81 -27.89
N ASP A 51 8.16 1.79 -28.26
CA ASP A 51 7.80 0.97 -29.41
C ASP A 51 6.43 0.32 -29.21
N VAL A 52 5.72 0.11 -30.32
CA VAL A 52 4.35 -0.43 -30.33
C VAL A 52 4.31 -1.82 -29.69
N SER A 53 5.36 -2.61 -29.87
CA SER A 53 5.55 -3.92 -29.24
C SER A 53 5.65 -3.88 -27.70
N HIS A 54 5.81 -2.70 -27.10
CA HIS A 54 6.00 -2.50 -25.66
C HIS A 54 4.83 -1.76 -25.00
N GLN A 55 3.66 -1.70 -25.63
CA GLN A 55 2.44 -1.12 -25.05
C GLN A 55 2.12 -1.70 -23.66
N VAL A 56 2.12 -3.02 -23.52
CA VAL A 56 1.85 -3.69 -22.23
C VAL A 56 2.90 -3.33 -21.18
N ARG A 57 4.18 -3.26 -21.55
CA ARG A 57 5.25 -2.82 -20.62
C ARG A 57 4.97 -1.41 -20.11
N ARG A 58 4.64 -0.48 -21.01
CA ARG A 58 4.35 0.91 -20.61
C ARG A 58 3.16 0.99 -19.67
N GLU A 59 2.08 0.30 -20.01
CA GLU A 59 0.87 0.27 -19.19
C GLU A 59 1.17 -0.29 -17.81
N MET A 60 1.81 -1.46 -17.75
CA MET A 60 2.13 -2.14 -16.50
C MET A 60 3.10 -1.33 -15.63
N TRP A 61 4.11 -0.69 -16.21
CA TRP A 61 5.03 0.16 -15.45
C TRP A 61 4.37 1.47 -14.98
N THR A 62 3.44 2.02 -15.76
CA THR A 62 2.62 3.16 -15.33
C THR A 62 1.71 2.77 -14.17
N LEU A 63 1.05 1.61 -14.23
CA LEU A 63 0.23 1.08 -13.15
C LEU A 63 1.05 0.81 -11.88
N ALA A 64 2.27 0.29 -12.02
CA ALA A 64 3.20 0.10 -10.91
C ALA A 64 3.54 1.43 -10.24
N HIS A 65 3.90 2.45 -11.01
CA HIS A 65 4.17 3.80 -10.50
C HIS A 65 2.95 4.41 -9.80
N ALA A 66 1.78 4.35 -10.43
CA ALA A 66 0.55 4.95 -9.91
C ALA A 66 0.11 4.30 -8.58
N HIS A 67 0.01 2.97 -8.56
CA HIS A 67 -0.40 2.25 -7.35
C HIS A 67 0.66 2.31 -6.26
N GLY A 68 1.94 2.29 -6.61
CA GLY A 68 3.03 2.45 -5.66
C GLY A 68 3.01 3.81 -4.98
N THR A 69 2.82 4.88 -5.74
CA THR A 69 2.70 6.25 -5.21
C THR A 69 1.46 6.39 -4.31
N LEU A 70 0.30 5.89 -4.77
CA LEU A 70 -0.93 5.91 -3.98
C LEU A 70 -0.77 5.16 -2.66
N LEU A 71 -0.22 3.94 -2.71
CA LEU A 71 -0.05 3.12 -1.51
C LEU A 71 0.99 3.72 -0.55
N ALA A 72 2.05 4.34 -1.06
CA ALA A 72 2.99 5.10 -0.24
C ALA A 72 2.28 6.23 0.54
N ILE A 73 1.41 6.99 -0.13
CA ILE A 73 0.59 8.03 0.52
C ILE A 73 -0.35 7.39 1.54
N CYS A 74 -1.00 6.28 1.23
CA CYS A 74 -1.84 5.55 2.18
C CYS A 74 -1.09 5.14 3.45
N GLN A 75 0.19 4.75 3.38
CA GLN A 75 1.00 4.47 4.57
C GLN A 75 1.17 5.71 5.45
N ILE A 76 1.49 6.86 4.83
CA ILE A 76 1.66 8.12 5.55
C ILE A 76 0.34 8.54 6.21
N LEU A 77 -0.77 8.48 5.46
CA LEU A 77 -2.09 8.81 5.97
C LEU A 77 -2.54 7.86 7.08
N PHE A 78 -2.24 6.56 6.97
CA PHE A 78 -2.51 5.59 8.01
C PHE A 78 -1.73 5.92 9.28
N ALA A 79 -0.43 6.22 9.17
CA ALA A 79 0.39 6.61 10.31
C ALA A 79 -0.12 7.88 11.02
N LEU A 80 -0.49 8.92 10.25
CA LEU A 80 -1.04 10.16 10.78
C LEU A 80 -2.44 9.96 11.39
N GLY A 81 -3.27 9.18 10.71
CA GLY A 81 -4.63 8.85 11.14
C GLY A 81 -4.66 7.99 12.40
N LEU A 82 -3.65 7.12 12.54
CA LEU A 82 -3.46 6.34 13.76
C LEU A 82 -3.32 7.23 14.98
N GLN A 83 -2.97 8.51 14.94
CA GLN A 83 -2.97 9.32 16.17
C GLN A 83 -4.34 9.93 16.49
N ARG A 84 -5.24 10.03 15.51
CA ARG A 84 -6.45 10.87 15.59
C ARG A 84 -7.74 10.08 15.74
N PHE A 85 -7.83 8.90 15.15
CA PHE A 85 -9.09 8.15 15.11
C PHE A 85 -8.88 6.64 15.25
N GLY A 86 -10.01 5.97 15.44
CA GLY A 86 -10.10 4.52 15.45
C GLY A 86 -10.02 3.92 16.85
N ARG A 87 -10.96 3.00 17.12
CA ARG A 87 -10.87 2.11 18.28
C ARG A 87 -10.20 0.82 17.84
N TRP A 88 -8.95 0.64 18.26
CA TRP A 88 -8.10 -0.47 17.84
C TRP A 88 -7.99 -1.53 18.94
N SER A 89 -7.95 -2.81 18.55
CA SER A 89 -7.34 -3.86 19.37
C SER A 89 -5.94 -4.13 18.87
N ALA A 90 -5.07 -4.71 19.72
CA ALA A 90 -3.71 -5.05 19.33
C ALA A 90 -3.67 -5.99 18.10
N GLY A 91 -4.58 -6.97 18.06
CA GLY A 91 -4.69 -7.91 16.95
C GLY A 91 -5.13 -7.24 15.63
N SER A 92 -6.19 -6.42 15.66
CA SER A 92 -6.66 -5.76 14.44
C SER A 92 -5.61 -4.77 13.91
N LEU A 93 -4.92 -4.06 14.80
CA LEU A 93 -3.89 -3.11 14.42
C LEU A 93 -2.68 -3.79 13.75
N ARG A 94 -2.21 -4.92 14.31
CA ARG A 94 -1.13 -5.72 13.70
C ARG A 94 -1.53 -6.27 12.33
N LEU A 95 -2.74 -6.80 12.21
CA LEU A 95 -3.25 -7.36 10.96
C LEU A 95 -3.39 -6.29 9.88
N THR A 96 -3.97 -5.13 10.21
CA THR A 96 -4.03 -3.98 9.29
C THR A 96 -2.64 -3.54 8.87
N SER A 97 -1.71 -3.40 9.82
CA SER A 97 -0.32 -3.01 9.53
C SER A 97 0.36 -3.98 8.57
N PHE A 98 0.15 -5.28 8.75
CA PHE A 98 0.72 -6.33 7.91
C PHE A 98 0.17 -6.24 6.48
N PHE A 99 -1.15 -6.29 6.32
CA PHE A 99 -1.78 -6.26 5.00
C PHE A 99 -1.55 -4.97 4.22
N LEU A 100 -1.49 -3.82 4.89
CA LEU A 100 -1.26 -2.55 4.21
C LEU A 100 0.18 -2.45 3.67
N LEU A 101 1.16 -3.00 4.39
CA LEU A 101 2.55 -3.11 3.90
C LEU A 101 2.69 -4.15 2.80
N ASP A 102 2.04 -5.31 2.93
CA ASP A 102 2.06 -6.33 1.88
C ASP A 102 1.42 -5.81 0.60
N ALA A 103 0.27 -5.11 0.68
CA ALA A 103 -0.36 -4.47 -0.47
C ALA A 103 0.60 -3.50 -1.19
N ALA A 104 1.31 -2.67 -0.41
CA ALA A 104 2.26 -1.68 -0.90
C ALA A 104 3.47 -2.29 -1.62
N VAL A 105 3.74 -3.58 -1.43
CA VAL A 105 4.79 -4.33 -2.14
C VAL A 105 4.21 -5.17 -3.27
N LEU A 106 3.24 -6.04 -2.97
CA LEU A 106 2.71 -7.03 -3.90
C LEU A 106 2.12 -6.39 -5.16
N MET A 107 1.32 -5.32 -5.00
CA MET A 107 0.61 -4.74 -6.14
C MET A 107 1.55 -3.98 -7.08
N PRO A 108 2.39 -3.05 -6.62
CA PRO A 108 3.32 -2.37 -7.52
C PRO A 108 4.38 -3.31 -8.11
N LEU A 109 4.87 -4.27 -7.33
CA LEU A 109 5.81 -5.28 -7.83
C LEU A 109 5.16 -6.19 -8.87
N GLY A 110 3.90 -6.59 -8.64
CA GLY A 110 3.12 -7.39 -9.57
C GLY A 110 2.92 -6.70 -10.91
N PHE A 111 2.62 -5.41 -10.91
CA PHE A 111 2.59 -4.60 -12.12
C PHE A 111 3.97 -4.43 -12.76
N PHE A 112 5.02 -4.18 -11.97
CA PHE A 112 6.36 -3.97 -12.53
C PHE A 112 6.93 -5.23 -13.20
N LEU A 113 6.89 -6.37 -12.51
CA LEU A 113 7.21 -7.69 -13.06
C LEU A 113 6.24 -8.09 -14.16
N GLY A 114 4.99 -7.67 -13.97
CA GLY A 114 3.91 -7.65 -14.93
C GLY A 114 4.28 -7.01 -16.26
N GLY A 115 5.32 -6.18 -16.35
CA GLY A 115 5.83 -5.54 -17.56
C GLY A 115 7.08 -6.20 -18.17
N ILE A 116 7.61 -7.28 -17.58
CA ILE A 116 8.86 -7.93 -17.98
C ILE A 116 8.55 -9.29 -18.63
N GLY A 117 9.15 -9.55 -19.80
CA GLY A 117 9.22 -10.90 -20.37
C GLY A 117 7.95 -11.43 -21.03
N HIS A 118 7.14 -10.58 -21.67
CA HIS A 118 6.01 -11.04 -22.48
C HIS A 118 6.47 -11.53 -23.85
N ALA A 119 6.14 -12.79 -24.17
CA ALA A 119 5.87 -13.20 -25.54
C ALA A 119 4.42 -12.78 -25.86
N GLU A 120 4.16 -12.38 -27.10
CA GLU A 120 2.87 -11.83 -27.55
C GLU A 120 1.66 -12.61 -27.02
N GLY A 121 0.85 -11.97 -26.16
CA GLY A 121 -0.47 -12.45 -25.75
C GLY A 121 -0.60 -13.06 -24.35
N ASP A 122 0.49 -13.55 -23.74
CA ASP A 122 0.42 -14.25 -22.45
C ASP A 122 0.77 -13.33 -21.28
N PRO A 123 -0.04 -13.29 -20.20
CA PRO A 123 0.28 -12.51 -19.01
C PRO A 123 1.57 -13.05 -18.35
N SER A 124 2.49 -12.15 -18.01
CA SER A 124 3.68 -12.53 -17.24
C SER A 124 3.28 -13.05 -15.85
N LEU A 125 4.00 -14.04 -15.32
CA LEU A 125 3.72 -14.63 -14.00
C LEU A 125 3.72 -13.60 -12.87
N GLY A 126 4.40 -12.46 -13.05
CA GLY A 126 4.39 -11.33 -12.12
C GLY A 126 2.99 -10.76 -11.87
N ILE A 127 2.08 -10.79 -12.86
CA ILE A 127 0.76 -10.19 -12.69
C ILE A 127 -0.10 -10.89 -11.63
N VAL A 128 0.19 -12.16 -11.30
CA VAL A 128 -0.51 -12.94 -10.27
C VAL A 128 -0.38 -12.30 -8.87
N LEU A 129 0.67 -11.52 -8.63
CA LEU A 129 0.85 -10.77 -7.38
C LEU A 129 -0.21 -9.67 -7.19
N VAL A 130 -0.74 -9.11 -8.30
CA VAL A 130 -1.70 -8.00 -8.26
C VAL A 130 -3.03 -8.37 -7.58
N PRO A 131 -3.75 -9.45 -7.98
CA PRO A 131 -4.99 -9.82 -7.31
C PRO A 131 -4.78 -10.17 -5.84
N ILE A 132 -3.65 -10.78 -5.48
CA ILE A 132 -3.30 -11.07 -4.08
C ILE A 132 -3.13 -9.76 -3.31
N GLY A 133 -2.35 -8.82 -3.85
CA GLY A 133 -2.16 -7.47 -3.32
C GLY A 133 -3.49 -6.71 -3.15
N ALA A 134 -4.40 -6.83 -4.10
CA ALA A 134 -5.72 -6.22 -4.05
C ALA A 134 -6.59 -6.79 -2.92
N VAL A 135 -6.60 -8.11 -2.73
CA VAL A 135 -7.37 -8.74 -1.65
C VAL A 135 -6.85 -8.31 -0.28
N VAL A 136 -5.53 -8.32 -0.06
CA VAL A 136 -4.98 -7.89 1.24
C VAL A 136 -5.23 -6.40 1.48
N LEU A 137 -5.14 -5.55 0.45
CA LEU A 137 -5.49 -4.14 0.54
C LEU A 137 -6.96 -3.94 0.96
N LEU A 138 -7.89 -4.65 0.32
CA LEU A 138 -9.32 -4.58 0.65
C LEU A 138 -9.56 -4.94 2.11
N VAL A 139 -8.92 -6.01 2.60
CA VAL A 139 -9.04 -6.39 4.01
C VAL A 139 -8.48 -5.30 4.92
N ALA A 140 -7.31 -4.72 4.61
CA ALA A 140 -6.73 -3.63 5.40
C ALA A 140 -7.67 -2.42 5.47
N VAL A 141 -8.23 -2.00 4.34
CA VAL A 141 -9.16 -0.86 4.24
C VAL A 141 -10.44 -1.13 5.05
N VAL A 142 -11.02 -2.31 4.97
CA VAL A 142 -12.20 -2.71 5.77
C VAL A 142 -11.90 -2.62 7.27
N LEU A 143 -10.72 -3.08 7.70
CA LEU A 143 -10.31 -3.01 9.11
C LEU A 143 -10.14 -1.56 9.59
N ILE A 144 -9.54 -0.69 8.76
CA ILE A 144 -9.40 0.75 9.04
C ILE A 144 -10.78 1.40 9.17
N ALA A 145 -11.66 1.19 8.19
CA ALA A 145 -13.02 1.74 8.19
C ALA A 145 -13.81 1.29 9.42
N ARG A 146 -13.75 0.00 9.76
CA ARG A 146 -14.42 -0.55 10.95
C ARG A 146 -13.87 0.03 12.24
N SER A 147 -12.55 0.23 12.33
CA SER A 147 -11.94 0.84 13.51
C SER A 147 -12.37 2.31 13.67
N ALA A 148 -12.34 3.07 12.58
CA ALA A 148 -12.77 4.46 12.55
C ALA A 148 -14.25 4.61 12.97
N TRP A 149 -15.14 3.79 12.40
CA TRP A 149 -16.56 3.76 12.76
C TRP A 149 -16.79 3.51 14.25
N ARG A 150 -16.11 2.50 14.82
CA ARG A 150 -16.19 2.17 16.25
C ARG A 150 -15.61 3.26 17.16
N GLY A 151 -14.74 4.11 16.64
CA GLY A 151 -14.23 5.29 17.35
C GLY A 151 -15.23 6.45 17.35
N ALA A 152 -16.06 6.56 16.31
CA ALA A 152 -17.05 7.63 16.17
C ALA A 152 -18.36 7.36 16.94
N VAL A 153 -18.74 6.09 17.13
CA VAL A 153 -19.98 5.72 17.85
C VAL A 153 -19.70 5.55 19.37
N PRO A 154 -20.39 6.29 20.26
CA PRO A 154 -20.26 6.12 21.71
C PRO A 154 -20.70 4.71 22.16
N PRO A 155 -20.09 4.12 23.21
CA PRO A 155 -20.58 2.87 23.76
C PRO A 155 -22.00 3.05 24.32
N PRO A 156 -22.88 2.03 24.23
CA PRO A 156 -24.20 2.09 24.83
C PRO A 156 -24.09 2.30 26.35
N PRO A 157 -25.05 3.01 26.98
CA PRO A 157 -25.05 3.22 28.43
C PRO A 157 -25.10 1.88 29.17
N ALA A 158 -24.31 1.75 30.24
CA ALA A 158 -24.37 0.58 31.10
C ALA A 158 -25.73 0.53 31.82
N SER A 159 -26.45 -0.57 31.68
CA SER A 159 -27.69 -0.89 32.39
C SER A 159 -27.42 -1.36 33.82
#